data_AF-A0AAV4JET5-F1
#
_entry.id   AF-A0AAV4JET5-F1
#
_cell.length_a   1.000
_cell.length_b   1.000
_cell.length_c   1.000
_cell.angle_alpha   90.00
_cell.angle_beta   90.00
_cell.angle_gamma   90.00
#
_symmetry.space_group_name_H-M   'P 1'
#
loop_
_entity.id
_entity.type
_entity.pdbx_description
1 polymer ?
#
loop_
_entity_poly.entity_id
_entity_poly.type
_entity_poly.pdbx_seq_one_letter_code
_entity_poly.pdbx_strand_id
1 'polypeptide(L)' 'MSSSLVVEAEHENVLCLSRLVHLDLKGAPLKLSYLEKILPLLKEWGCTGILLEYEDTFPYDEGLQDLAASHAYRILLC' A
#
# COMPACT_ATOMS: atom_id res chain seq x y z
N MET A 1 -10.98 -55.77 -10.11
CA MET A 1 -9.89 -54.77 -10.22
C MET A 1 -10.39 -53.47 -9.62
N SER A 2 -10.03 -53.19 -8.37
CA SER A 2 -10.30 -51.88 -7.76
C SER A 2 -9.17 -50.95 -8.19
N SER A 3 -9.49 -49.86 -8.89
CA SER A 3 -8.50 -48.87 -9.28
C SER A 3 -8.11 -48.07 -8.05
N SER A 4 -6.83 -48.12 -7.68
CA SER A 4 -6.31 -47.49 -6.47
C SER A 4 -6.66 -46.01 -6.41
N LEU A 5 -7.08 -45.56 -5.23
CA LEU A 5 -7.02 -44.17 -4.83
C LEU A 5 -5.55 -43.73 -4.85
N VAL A 6 -5.18 -42.87 -5.79
CA VAL A 6 -3.92 -42.12 -5.73
C VAL A 6 -4.24 -40.78 -5.11
N VAL A 7 -3.94 -40.64 -3.82
CA VAL A 7 -4.05 -39.39 -3.05
C VAL A 7 -2.65 -39.04 -2.56
N GLU A 8 -1.85 -38.52 -3.48
CA GLU A 8 -0.46 -38.05 -3.31
C GLU A 8 -0.22 -37.03 -4.45
N ALA A 9 0.42 -35.87 -4.32
CA ALA A 9 0.87 -35.06 -3.19
C ALA A 9 1.03 -33.59 -3.73
N GLU A 10 1.45 -32.52 -3.05
CA GLU A 10 2.03 -32.31 -1.71
C GLU A 10 1.32 -31.12 -1.01
N HIS A 11 2.02 -30.32 -0.19
CA HIS A 11 1.61 -28.96 0.21
C HIS A 11 1.89 -27.98 -0.93
N GLU A 12 0.89 -27.21 -1.37
CA GLU A 12 1.22 -25.89 -1.92
C GLU A 12 1.79 -25.04 -0.78
N ASN A 13 3.11 -24.85 -0.78
CA ASN A 13 3.69 -23.63 -0.25
C ASN A 13 3.20 -22.47 -1.13
N VAL A 14 1.96 -22.05 -0.91
CA VAL A 14 1.45 -20.75 -1.34
C VAL A 14 2.17 -19.70 -0.51
N LEU A 15 3.46 -19.52 -0.82
CA LEU A 15 4.10 -18.23 -0.69
C LEU A 15 3.34 -17.32 -1.68
N CYS A 16 2.20 -16.82 -1.23
CA CYS A 16 1.59 -15.61 -1.76
C CYS A 16 2.55 -14.48 -1.41
N LEU A 17 3.67 -14.44 -2.15
CA LEU A 17 4.69 -13.42 -2.07
C LEU A 17 3.96 -12.11 -2.27
N SER A 18 3.76 -11.39 -1.17
CA SER A 18 2.97 -10.20 -1.16
C SER A 18 3.68 -9.21 -2.06
N ARG A 19 3.10 -8.95 -3.24
CA ARG A 19 3.56 -7.89 -4.13
C ARG A 19 3.21 -6.58 -3.44
N LEU A 20 4.20 -6.03 -2.76
CA LEU A 20 4.13 -4.76 -2.05
C LEU A 20 4.66 -3.65 -2.95
N VAL A 21 3.95 -2.53 -2.98
CA VAL A 21 4.42 -1.31 -3.63
C VAL A 21 4.83 -0.32 -2.56
N HIS A 22 6.08 0.14 -2.60
CA HIS A 22 6.51 1.25 -1.77
C HIS A 22 6.14 2.57 -2.46
N LEU A 23 5.36 3.39 -1.77
CA LEU A 23 5.06 4.76 -2.16
C LEU A 23 5.78 5.69 -1.19
N ASP A 24 6.92 6.21 -1.64
CA ASP A 24 7.63 7.29 -0.98
C ASP A 24 6.94 8.62 -1.32
N LEU A 25 6.39 9.28 -0.30
CA LEU A 25 5.75 10.59 -0.39
C LEU A 25 6.56 11.68 0.33
N LYS A 26 7.66 11.32 1.01
CA LYS A 26 8.51 12.22 1.80
C LYS A 26 9.04 13.37 0.95
N GLY A 27 8.94 14.60 1.45
CA GLY A 27 9.33 15.81 0.73
C GLY A 27 8.52 16.14 -0.54
N ALA A 28 7.64 15.26 -1.04
CA ALA A 28 6.94 15.43 -2.32
C ALA A 28 5.59 14.67 -2.36
N PRO A 29 4.55 15.15 -1.64
CA PRO A 29 3.31 14.41 -1.52
C PRO A 29 2.52 14.41 -2.83
N LEU A 30 2.08 13.22 -3.25
CA LEU A 30 1.23 13.04 -4.42
C LEU A 30 -0.17 13.63 -4.19
N LYS A 31 -0.76 14.25 -5.20
CA LYS A 31 -2.16 14.72 -5.10
C LYS A 31 -3.09 13.52 -4.86
N LEU A 32 -4.10 13.69 -3.99
CA LEU A 32 -5.07 12.62 -3.69
C LEU A 32 -5.78 12.11 -4.97
N SER A 33 -6.14 13.02 -5.88
CA SER A 33 -6.72 12.71 -7.19
C SER A 33 -5.76 12.03 -8.20
N TYR A 34 -4.49 11.88 -7.83
CA TYR A 34 -3.54 11.00 -8.51
C TYR A 34 -3.48 9.63 -7.82
N LEU A 35 -3.46 9.58 -6.48
CA LEU A 35 -3.57 8.33 -5.72
C LEU A 35 -4.83 7.54 -6.11
N GLU A 36 -5.99 8.20 -6.19
CA GLU A 36 -7.25 7.63 -6.68
C GLU A 36 -7.13 6.93 -8.05
N LYS A 37 -6.19 7.36 -8.90
CA LYS A 37 -5.94 6.78 -10.23
C LYS A 37 -4.91 5.66 -10.20
N ILE A 38 -3.87 5.76 -9.37
CA ILE A 38 -2.84 4.70 -9.32
C ILE A 38 -3.31 3.49 -8.52
N LEU A 39 -4.07 3.68 -7.43
CA LEU A 39 -4.44 2.57 -6.53
C LEU A 39 -5.21 1.44 -7.26
N PRO A 40 -6.18 1.71 -8.17
CA PRO A 40 -6.77 0.68 -9.01
C PRO A 40 -5.77 -0.01 -9.95
N LEU A 41 -4.89 0.76 -10.61
CA LEU A 41 -3.86 0.22 -11.53
C LEU A 41 -2.87 -0.69 -10.80
N LEU A 42 -2.42 -0.31 -9.62
CA LEU A 42 -1.58 -1.17 -8.77
C LEU A 42 -2.30 -2.48 -8.45
N LYS A 43 -3.61 -2.41 -8.13
CA LYS A 43 -4.43 -3.60 -7.86
C LYS A 43 -4.57 -4.51 -9.09
N GLU A 44 -4.77 -3.94 -10.27
CA GLU A 44 -4.81 -4.65 -11.55
C GLU A 44 -3.47 -5.32 -11.90
N TRP A 45 -2.35 -4.68 -11.57
CA TRP A 45 -0.99 -5.28 -11.65
C TRP A 45 -0.72 -6.32 -10.55
N GLY A 46 -1.75 -6.69 -9.79
CA GLY A 46 -1.69 -7.71 -8.76
C GLY A 46 -1.05 -7.27 -7.46
N CYS A 47 -0.92 -5.97 -7.19
CA CYS A 47 -0.49 -5.47 -5.89
C CYS A 47 -1.40 -6.01 -4.78
N THR A 48 -0.77 -6.41 -3.67
CA THR A 48 -1.42 -7.04 -2.51
C THR A 48 -1.41 -6.15 -1.27
N GLY A 49 -0.50 -5.18 -1.22
CA GLY A 49 -0.38 -4.23 -0.12
C GLY A 49 0.52 -3.06 -0.48
N ILE A 50 0.38 -1.96 0.24
CA ILE A 50 1.14 -0.73 0.00
C ILE A 50 1.90 -0.40 1.28
N LEU A 51 3.19 -0.13 1.14
CA LEU A 51 3.99 0.53 2.17
C LEU A 51 4.06 2.01 1.82
N LEU A 52 3.76 2.88 2.77
CA LEU A 52 3.53 4.30 2.53
C LEU A 52 4.38 5.12 3.49
N GLU A 53 5.36 5.85 2.95
CA GLU A 53 6.28 6.69 3.73
C GLU A 53 5.88 8.17 3.56
N TYR A 54 5.46 8.82 4.65
CA TYR A 54 5.03 10.22 4.64
C TYR A 54 6.09 11.19 5.18
N GLU A 55 6.79 10.81 6.26
CA GLU A 55 7.63 11.68 7.11
C GLU A 55 7.04 13.08 7.34
N ASP A 56 7.60 14.11 6.71
CA ASP A 56 7.27 15.53 6.83
C ASP A 56 5.98 15.90 6.10
N THR A 57 5.48 15.04 5.21
CA THR A 57 4.24 15.28 4.46
C THR A 57 2.98 14.82 5.19
N PHE A 58 3.13 14.12 6.32
CA PHE A 58 2.00 13.66 7.11
C PHE A 58 1.20 14.87 7.65
N PRO A 59 -0.15 14.81 7.64
CA PRO A 59 -0.98 15.90 8.12
C PRO A 59 -1.03 15.94 9.66
N TYR A 60 0.08 16.32 10.29
CA TYR A 60 0.17 16.49 11.74
C TYR A 60 -0.82 17.55 12.24
N ASP A 61 -1.44 17.28 13.39
CA ASP A 61 -2.37 18.16 14.09
C ASP A 61 -1.77 18.68 15.41
N GLU A 62 -2.56 19.50 16.12
CA GLU A 62 -2.27 20.02 17.46
C GLU A 62 -0.82 20.52 17.64
N GLY A 63 -0.09 19.96 18.61
CA GLY A 63 1.28 20.36 18.96
C GLY A 63 2.38 19.78 18.05
N LEU A 64 2.02 19.09 16.96
CA LEU A 64 2.96 18.46 16.03
C LEU A 64 3.03 19.18 14.66
N GLN A 65 2.29 20.28 14.47
CA GLN A 65 2.27 21.04 13.22
C GLN A 65 3.66 21.51 12.75
N ASP A 66 4.60 21.77 13.66
CA ASP A 66 5.98 22.17 13.33
C ASP A 66 6.81 21.03 12.69
N LEU A 67 6.33 19.77 12.73
CA LEU A 67 6.92 18.64 12.02
C LEU A 67 6.42 18.51 10.58
N ALA A 68 5.36 19.22 10.21
CA ALA A 68 4.81 19.21 8.87
C ALA A 68 5.58 20.15 7.93
N ALA A 69 5.98 19.65 6.77
CA ALA A 69 6.47 20.49 5.68
C ALA A 69 5.38 21.43 5.17
N SER A 70 5.79 22.55 4.59
CA SER A 70 4.86 23.57 4.03
C SER A 70 3.96 23.04 2.91
N HIS A 71 4.34 21.95 2.26
CA HIS A 71 3.60 21.24 1.22
C HIS A 71 2.91 19.95 1.71
N ALA A 72 2.91 19.67 3.02
CA ALA A 72 2.25 18.49 3.59
C ALA A 72 0.75 18.41 3.26
N TYR A 73 0.17 17.22 3.43
CA TYR A 73 -1.29 17.10 3.43
C TYR A 73 -1.88 17.93 4.57
N ARG A 74 -3.12 18.40 4.41
CA ARG A 74 -3.83 19.17 5.43
C ARG A 74 -5.21 18.57 5.64
N ILE A 75 -5.57 18.32 6.90
CA ILE A 75 -6.94 17.95 7.26
C ILE A 75 -7.82 19.17 7.04
N LEU A 76 -8.72 19.10 6.06
CA LEU A 76 -9.82 20.05 5.93
C LEU A 76 -10.93 19.60 6.88
N LEU A 77 -10.85 20.05 8.14
CA LEU A 77 -11.99 20.04 9.04
C LEU A 77 -13.00 21.08 8.54
N CYS A 78 -14.19 20.61 8.17
CA CYS A 78 -15.38 21.44 7.95
C CYS A 78 -16.01 21.84 9.29
#